data_AF-A0A929APQ9-F1
#
_entry.id   AF-A0A929APQ9-F1
#
_cell.length_a   1.000
_cell.length_b   1.000
_cell.length_c   1.000
_cell.angle_alpha   90.00
_cell.angle_beta   90.00
_cell.angle_gamma   90.00
#
_symmetry.space_group_name_H-M   'P 1'
#
loop_
_entity.id
_entity.type
_entity.pdbx_description
1 polymer ?
#
loop_
_entity_poly.entity_id
_entity_poly.type
_entity_poly.pdbx_seq_one_letter_code
_entity_poly.pdbx_strand_id
1 'polypeptide(L)' 'MQSPQVCFPKFPVDQIANRILFLRQITRIDQHLFMSALLGKALLSVEEQNLVEQIYQGLHRGWIKVVE' A
#
# COMPACT_ATOMS: atom_id res chain seq x y z
N MET A 1 8.88 -27.82 -3.81
CA MET A 1 8.87 -26.69 -4.77
C MET A 1 9.06 -25.40 -3.98
N GLN A 2 10.22 -24.75 -4.07
CA GLN A 2 10.45 -23.45 -3.43
C GLN A 2 9.89 -22.38 -4.37
N SER A 3 8.84 -21.69 -3.94
CA SER A 3 8.36 -20.48 -4.61
C SER A 3 9.53 -19.49 -4.71
N PRO A 4 9.75 -18.82 -5.86
CA PRO A 4 10.75 -17.76 -5.91
C PRO A 4 10.35 -16.68 -4.91
N GLN A 5 11.09 -16.58 -3.81
CA GLN A 5 10.94 -15.48 -2.87
C GLN A 5 11.49 -14.24 -3.56
N VAL A 6 10.61 -13.49 -4.23
CA VAL A 6 10.93 -12.17 -4.74
C VAL A 6 11.13 -11.27 -3.52
N CYS A 7 12.38 -10.97 -3.20
CA CYS A 7 12.72 -9.97 -2.20
C CYS A 7 12.41 -8.60 -2.83
N PHE A 8 11.19 -8.11 -2.60
CA PHE A 8 10.86 -6.74 -3.00
C PHE A 8 11.69 -5.77 -2.16
N PRO A 9 12.26 -4.71 -2.76
CA PRO A 9 12.85 -3.64 -1.99
C PRO A 9 11.84 -3.16 -0.94
N LYS A 10 12.27 -3.02 0.32
CA LYS A 10 11.41 -2.51 1.38
C LYS A 10 11.18 -1.02 1.13
N PHE A 11 10.10 -0.70 0.42
CA PHE A 11 9.64 0.67 0.27
C PHE A 11 8.91 1.11 1.53
N PRO A 12 9.14 2.33 2.01
CA PRO A 12 8.43 2.83 3.18
C PRO A 12 6.94 3.11 2.82
N VAL A 13 6.08 2.97 3.84
CA VAL A 13 4.61 2.98 3.70
C VAL A 13 4.12 4.28 3.06
N ASP A 14 4.72 5.41 3.44
CA ASP A 14 4.42 6.75 2.92
C ASP A 14 4.70 6.87 1.42
N GLN A 15 5.80 6.32 0.92
CA GLN A 15 6.14 6.40 -0.50
C GLN A 15 5.11 5.66 -1.36
N ILE A 16 4.72 4.46 -0.95
CA ILE A 16 3.72 3.66 -1.66
C ILE A 16 2.36 4.34 -1.59
N ALA A 17 1.96 4.81 -0.40
CA ALA A 17 0.69 5.47 -0.19
C ALA A 17 0.56 6.76 -1.03
N ASN A 18 1.59 7.60 -1.01
CA ASN A 18 1.61 8.84 -1.78
C ASN A 18 1.49 8.57 -3.29
N ARG A 19 2.12 7.50 -3.79
CA ARG A 19 1.96 7.08 -5.20
C ARG A 19 0.52 6.69 -5.50
N ILE A 20 -0.10 5.86 -4.67
CA ILE A 20 -1.51 5.43 -4.84
C ILE A 20 -2.46 6.63 -4.85
N LEU A 21 -2.29 7.53 -3.88
CA LEU A 21 -3.12 8.73 -3.72
C LEU A 21 -2.94 9.71 -4.88
N PHE A 22 -1.69 9.92 -5.32
CA PHE A 22 -1.36 10.79 -6.44
C PHE A 22 -1.96 10.30 -7.76
N LEU A 23 -1.79 9.01 -8.07
CA LEU A 23 -2.32 8.41 -9.29
C LEU A 23 -3.82 8.11 -9.20
N ARG A 24 -4.39 8.15 -8.00
CA ARG A 24 -5.76 7.68 -7.70
C ARG A 24 -6.00 6.26 -8.18
N GLN A 25 -4.97 5.44 -8.11
CA GLN A 25 -4.95 4.08 -8.61
C GLN A 25 -4.16 3.19 -7.66
N ILE A 26 -4.65 1.97 -7.44
CA ILE A 26 -3.91 0.93 -6.74
C ILE A 26 -3.79 -0.29 -7.65
N THR A 27 -2.56 -0.66 -7.98
CA THR A 27 -2.27 -1.91 -8.71
C THR A 27 -2.18 -3.10 -7.74
N ARG A 28 -2.19 -4.33 -8.26
CA ARG A 28 -1.85 -5.51 -7.47
C ARG A 28 -0.47 -5.43 -6.83
N ILE A 29 0.50 -4.83 -7.53
CA ILE A 29 1.86 -4.63 -7.02
C ILE A 29 1.84 -3.63 -5.86
N ASP A 30 1.15 -2.49 -6.03
CA ASP A 30 1.00 -1.49 -4.97
C ASP A 30 0.37 -2.09 -3.72
N GLN A 31 -0.71 -2.88 -3.88
CA GLN A 31 -1.36 -3.58 -2.77
C GLN A 31 -0.40 -4.51 -2.05
N HIS A 32 0.36 -5.34 -2.79
CA HIS A 32 1.28 -6.30 -2.19
C HIS A 32 2.42 -5.59 -1.44
N LEU A 33 2.99 -4.55 -2.03
CA LEU A 33 4.04 -3.75 -1.40
C LEU A 33 3.51 -3.04 -0.15
N PHE A 34 2.34 -2.40 -0.25
CA PHE A 34 1.74 -1.65 0.85
C PHE A 34 1.41 -2.58 2.03
N MET A 35 0.77 -3.72 1.77
CA MET A 35 0.46 -4.70 2.80
C MET A 35 1.72 -5.32 3.41
N SER A 36 2.73 -5.66 2.59
CA SER A 36 3.99 -6.22 3.09
C SER A 36 4.73 -5.21 3.97
N ALA A 37 4.72 -3.93 3.61
CA ALA A 37 5.32 -2.86 4.41
C ALA A 37 4.58 -2.68 5.75
N LEU A 38 3.25 -2.67 5.75
CA LEU A 38 2.43 -2.52 6.96
C LEU A 38 2.56 -3.72 7.91
N LEU A 39 2.44 -4.94 7.38
CA LEU A 39 2.50 -6.18 8.17
C LEU A 39 3.91 -6.49 8.67
N GLY A 40 4.94 -5.89 8.07
CA GLY A 40 6.32 -5.99 8.52
C GLY A 40 6.65 -5.16 9.77
N LYS A 41 5.70 -4.35 10.28
CA LYS A 41 5.90 -3.48 11.44
C LYS A 41 5.13 -4.02 12.65
N ALA A 42 5.73 -3.88 13.83
CA ALA A 42 5.08 -4.25 15.09
C ALA A 42 3.98 -3.24 15.49
N LEU A 43 4.16 -1.97 15.14
CA LEU A 43 3.24 -0.87 15.41
C LEU A 43 3.26 0.10 14.21
N LEU A 44 2.09 0.66 13.90
CA LEU A 44 1.94 1.71 12.89
C LEU A 44 1.97 3.08 13.56
N SER A 45 2.68 4.03 12.97
CA SER A 45 2.62 5.43 13.43
C SER A 45 1.25 6.05 13.12
N VAL A 46 0.93 7.18 13.74
CA VAL A 46 -0.33 7.90 13.48
C VAL A 46 -0.40 8.35 12.02
N GLU A 47 0.73 8.76 11.45
CA GLU A 47 0.85 9.16 10.05
C GLU A 47 0.54 7.98 9.12
N GLU A 48 1.06 6.79 9.42
CA GLU A 48 0.80 5.58 8.63
C GLU A 48 -0.65 5.13 8.73
N GLN A 49 -1.25 5.21 9.91
CA GLN A 49 -2.68 4.92 10.11
C GLN A 49 -3.54 5.89 9.28
N ASN A 50 -3.19 7.18 9.27
CA ASN A 50 -3.88 8.19 8.47
C ASN A 50 -3.74 7.91 6.96
N LEU A 51 -2.60 7.40 6.50
CA LEU A 51 -2.41 7.02 5.09
C LEU A 51 -3.25 5.80 4.71
N VAL A 52 -3.32 4.80 5.59
CA VAL A 52 -4.19 3.63 5.40
C VAL A 52 -5.65 4.06 5.32
N GLU A 53 -6.11 4.91 6.23
CA GLU A 53 -7.48 5.41 6.24
C GLU A 53 -7.81 6.20 4.96
N GLN A 54 -6.90 7.07 4.51
CA GLN A 54 -7.09 7.83 3.26
C GLN A 54 -7.24 6.92 2.04
N ILE A 55 -6.41 5.89 1.93
CA ILE A 55 -6.50 4.92 0.83
C ILE A 55 -7.81 4.13 0.94
N TYR A 56 -8.17 3.66 2.14
CA TYR A 56 -9.41 2.94 2.37
C TYR A 56 -10.63 3.78 1.97
N GLN A 57 -10.72 5.03 2.44
CA GLN A 57 -11.80 5.95 2.09
C GLN A 57 -11.82 6.24 0.59
N GLY A 58 -10.64 6.43 -0.03
CA GLY A 58 -10.52 6.62 -1.47
C GLY A 58 -11.06 5.44 -2.26
N LEU A 59 -10.80 4.20 -1.82
CA LEU A 59 -11.35 2.99 -2.43
C LEU A 59 -12.87 2.88 -2.18
N HIS A 60 -13.31 3.04 -0.93
CA HIS A 60 -14.71 2.91 -0.54
C HIS A 60 -15.61 3.92 -1.26
N ARG A 61 -15.12 5.15 -1.48
CA ARG A 61 -15.84 6.22 -2.18
C ARG A 61 -15.66 6.19 -3.70
N GLY A 62 -14.83 5.28 -4.22
CA GLY A 62 -14.54 5.18 -5.65
C GLY A 62 -13.65 6.29 -6.22
N TRP A 63 -12.93 7.04 -5.38
CA TRP A 63 -11.95 8.04 -5.80
C TRP A 63 -10.62 7.42 -6.23
N ILE A 64 -10.28 6.26 -5.66
CA ILE A 64 -9.15 5.44 -6.04
C ILE A 64 -9.69 4.23 -6.78
N LYS A 65 -9.16 3.96 -7.97
CA LYS A 65 -9.52 2.78 -8.76
C LYS A 65 -8.54 1.65 -8.51
N VAL A 66 -9.07 0.43 -8.33
CA VAL A 66 -8.24 -0.77 -8.43
C VAL A 66 -7.97 -1.02 -9.91
N VAL A 67 -6.69 -1.13 -10.25
CA VAL A 67 -6.21 -1.39 -11.61
C VAL A 67 -5.37 -2.67 -11.61
N GLU A 68 -5.30 -3.37 -12.74
CA GLU A 68 -4.49 -4.59 -12.88
C GLU A 68 -3.00 -4.28 -13.07
#